data_AF-A0A2A3DQF2-F1
#
_entry.id   AF-A0A2A3DQF2-F1
#
_cell.length_a   1.000
_cell.length_b   1.000
_cell.length_c   1.000
_cell.angle_alpha   90.00
_cell.angle_beta   90.00
_cell.angle_gamma   90.00
#
_symmetry.space_group_name_H-M   'P 1'
#
loop_
_entity.id
_entity.type
_entity.pdbx_description
1 polymer ?
#
loop_
_entity_poly.entity_id
_entity_poly.type
_entity_poly.pdbx_seq_one_letter_code
_entity_poly.pdbx_strand_id
1 'polypeptide(L)'
;MSDALRWPRYLGEDEAALYHVPPDDPPNPVPDQVDILSDPDDETAEGFLTALLPKGAAWGTPDNQALDPLSVLARFWRAIGSGLADVYRAFFGVALESTAITLITSLEDWEIEYGLPDPCLGPEATIDARMRSLLMKVRSAGTITPADFIELAASAGYTISIEEPEPFCMGGSEMGGDDELSGGDPVEYIWIVSVPNVPLYEFHMGDAEMGITPFGDLGLPADLICLFKAMKPAWTTVIFSV
;
A
#
# COMPACT_ATOMS: atom_id res chain seq x y z
N MET A 1 3.65 3.14 -29.87
CA MET A 1 3.30 3.43 -28.47
C MET A 1 2.41 4.65 -28.48
N SER A 2 1.10 4.41 -28.41
CA SER A 2 0.10 5.49 -28.32
C SER A 2 -0.27 5.57 -26.85
N ASP A 3 0.04 6.69 -26.20
CA ASP A 3 -0.41 6.93 -24.82
C ASP A 3 -1.94 6.95 -24.81
N ALA A 4 -2.53 6.06 -24.02
CA ALA A 4 -3.97 5.96 -23.88
C ALA A 4 -4.45 7.10 -22.96
N LEU A 5 -4.85 8.22 -23.57
CA LEU A 5 -5.50 9.33 -22.87
C LEU A 5 -6.89 8.90 -22.37
N ARG A 6 -7.15 9.09 -21.07
CA ARG A 6 -8.43 8.82 -20.41
C ARG A 6 -9.28 10.09 -20.39
N TRP A 7 -10.60 9.93 -20.52
CA TRP A 7 -11.56 11.03 -20.43
C TRP A 7 -11.63 11.62 -19.01
N PRO A 8 -11.61 12.97 -18.85
CA PRO A 8 -11.64 13.64 -17.56
C PRO A 8 -13.00 13.44 -16.87
N ARG A 9 -12.99 13.18 -15.55
CA ARG A 9 -14.19 12.96 -14.71
C ARG A 9 -14.89 14.27 -14.33
N TYR A 10 -14.21 15.42 -14.39
CA TYR A 10 -14.79 16.74 -14.16
C TYR A 10 -14.07 17.85 -14.93
N LEU A 11 -14.75 18.99 -15.10
CA LEU A 11 -14.24 20.11 -15.90
C LEU A 11 -12.98 20.71 -15.24
N GLY A 12 -11.84 20.62 -15.93
CA GLY A 12 -10.56 21.17 -15.48
C GLY A 12 -9.55 20.16 -14.93
N GLU A 13 -9.86 18.86 -14.93
CA GLU A 13 -8.88 17.79 -14.68
C GLU A 13 -7.90 17.73 -15.87
N ASP A 14 -6.59 17.76 -15.57
CA ASP A 14 -5.54 17.57 -16.58
C ASP A 14 -5.57 16.11 -17.04
N GLU A 15 -5.70 15.89 -18.35
CA GLU A 15 -5.74 14.54 -18.96
C GLU A 15 -4.42 13.76 -18.73
N ALA A 16 -3.37 14.47 -18.28
CA ALA A 16 -2.08 13.91 -17.86
C ALA A 16 -1.86 13.88 -16.34
N ALA A 17 -2.83 14.28 -15.50
CA ALA A 17 -2.70 14.15 -14.05
C ALA A 17 -2.83 12.68 -13.61
N LEU A 18 -1.72 12.11 -13.16
CA LEU A 18 -1.56 10.73 -12.69
C LEU A 18 -1.54 10.69 -11.14
N TYR A 19 -1.85 9.61 -10.39
CA TYR A 19 -1.76 8.18 -10.66
C TYR A 19 -2.85 7.40 -9.88
N HIS A 20 -3.68 6.61 -10.57
CA HIS A 20 -3.96 5.26 -10.09
C HIS A 20 -2.83 4.41 -10.68
N VAL A 21 -2.04 3.79 -9.81
CA VAL A 21 -0.88 2.97 -10.17
C VAL A 21 -1.30 1.96 -11.25
N PRO A 22 -0.72 2.01 -12.47
CA PRO A 22 -0.88 0.91 -13.41
C PRO A 22 -0.12 -0.32 -12.89
N PRO A 23 -0.67 -1.54 -13.09
CA PRO A 23 -0.14 -2.78 -12.50
C PRO A 23 1.25 -3.21 -13.02
N ASP A 24 1.73 -2.58 -14.10
CA ASP A 24 2.99 -2.95 -14.75
C ASP A 24 4.19 -2.08 -14.30
N ASP A 25 3.96 -1.03 -13.49
CA ASP A 25 5.06 -0.21 -12.99
C ASP A 25 5.84 -1.00 -11.91
N PRO A 26 7.19 -1.06 -11.99
CA PRO A 26 7.98 -1.67 -10.93
C PRO A 26 7.65 -0.98 -9.59
N PRO A 27 7.80 -1.67 -8.44
CA PRO A 27 7.49 -1.07 -7.14
C PRO A 27 8.24 0.24 -7.01
N ASN A 28 7.52 1.35 -7.16
CA ASN A 28 8.15 2.66 -7.16
C ASN A 28 8.77 2.84 -5.77
N PRO A 29 10.07 3.21 -5.70
CA PRO A 29 10.66 3.54 -4.42
C PRO A 29 9.84 4.66 -3.79
N VAL A 30 9.68 4.61 -2.47
CA VAL A 30 9.00 5.67 -1.72
C VAL A 30 9.63 7.00 -2.15
N PRO A 31 8.84 7.95 -2.70
CA PRO A 31 9.41 9.21 -3.16
C PRO A 31 10.11 9.88 -1.98
N ASP A 32 11.29 10.44 -2.22
CA ASP A 32 12.00 11.16 -1.17
C ASP A 32 11.18 12.39 -0.78
N GLN A 33 10.68 12.39 0.46
CA GLN A 33 9.85 13.47 0.99
C GLN A 33 10.65 14.49 1.78
N VAL A 34 11.96 14.28 1.92
CA VAL A 34 12.83 15.11 2.75
C VAL A 34 13.38 16.27 1.93
N ASP A 35 13.28 17.47 2.48
CA ASP A 35 13.92 18.68 1.95
C ASP A 35 14.66 19.46 3.04
N ILE A 36 15.22 20.62 2.70
CA ILE A 36 15.94 21.48 3.65
C ILE A 36 15.03 22.00 4.78
N LEU A 37 13.72 22.09 4.53
CA LEU A 37 12.77 22.56 5.54
C LEU A 37 12.35 21.45 6.49
N SER A 38 12.46 20.20 6.08
CA SER A 38 12.10 19.01 6.86
C SER A 38 12.97 18.84 8.11
N ASP A 39 14.23 19.28 8.05
CA ASP A 39 15.18 19.31 9.16
C ASP A 39 16.01 20.62 9.15
N PRO A 40 15.40 21.76 9.55
CA PRO A 40 16.06 23.05 9.44
C PRO A 40 17.08 23.20 10.56
N ASP A 41 18.32 23.57 10.25
CA ASP A 41 19.31 23.90 11.27
C ASP A 41 18.98 25.23 11.99
N ASP A 42 19.65 25.49 13.11
CA ASP A 42 19.39 26.67 13.94
C ASP A 42 19.62 28.00 13.19
N GLU A 43 20.54 28.01 12.23
CA GLU A 43 20.86 29.19 11.42
C GLU A 43 19.77 29.47 10.38
N THR A 44 19.27 28.43 9.72
CA THR A 44 18.15 28.49 8.78
C THR A 44 16.88 28.95 9.50
N ALA A 45 16.62 28.42 10.70
CA ALA A 45 15.48 28.84 11.52
C ALA A 45 15.57 30.30 11.98
N GLU A 46 16.76 30.77 12.39
CA GLU A 46 17.01 32.19 12.68
C GLU A 46 16.76 33.06 11.44
N GLY A 47 17.22 32.61 10.27
CA GLY A 47 17.07 33.32 9.00
C GLY A 47 15.61 33.64 8.68
N PHE A 48 14.69 32.69 8.86
CA PHE A 48 13.26 32.92 8.65
C PHE A 48 12.68 33.97 9.61
N LEU A 49 13.07 33.95 10.88
CA LEU A 49 12.56 34.89 11.88
C LEU A 49 13.12 36.30 11.69
N THR A 50 14.41 36.41 11.40
CA THR A 50 15.07 37.71 11.16
C THR A 50 14.61 38.36 9.86
N ALA A 51 14.17 37.57 8.87
CA ALA A 51 13.55 38.08 7.65
C ALA A 51 12.20 38.79 7.91
N LEU A 52 11.45 38.36 8.94
CA LEU A 52 10.17 38.95 9.33
C LEU A 52 10.32 40.23 10.17
N LEU A 53 11.52 40.55 10.64
CA LEU A 53 11.77 41.76 11.41
C LEU A 53 11.68 43.02 10.54
N PRO A 54 11.17 44.14 11.08
CA PRO A 54 11.22 45.42 10.37
C PRO A 54 12.67 45.82 10.06
N LYS A 55 12.87 46.49 8.92
CA LYS A 55 14.20 47.00 8.54
C LYS A 55 14.54 48.31 9.25
N GLY A 56 15.83 48.57 9.44
CA GLY A 56 16.35 49.86 9.92
C GLY A 56 17.32 49.75 11.10
N ALA A 57 17.92 50.88 11.46
CA ALA A 57 18.97 50.95 12.48
C ALA A 57 18.53 50.40 13.85
N ALA A 58 17.27 50.60 14.23
CA ALA A 58 16.72 50.07 15.48
C ALA A 58 16.73 48.54 15.56
N TRP A 59 16.75 47.86 14.41
CA TRP A 59 16.74 46.40 14.27
C TRP A 59 18.09 45.84 13.80
N GLY A 60 19.17 46.62 13.96
CA GLY A 60 20.53 46.19 13.56
C GLY A 60 20.75 46.13 12.04
N THR A 61 19.84 46.68 11.24
CA THR A 61 19.90 46.71 9.77
C THR A 61 19.85 48.15 9.20
N PRO A 62 20.73 49.08 9.63
CA PRO A 62 20.85 50.40 9.00
C PRO A 62 21.17 50.24 7.50
N ASP A 63 20.56 51.10 6.67
CA ASP A 63 20.77 51.10 5.21
C ASP A 63 20.55 49.74 4.52
N ASN A 64 19.62 48.92 5.04
CA ASN A 64 19.33 47.56 4.57
C ASN A 64 20.51 46.58 4.61
N GLN A 65 21.52 46.82 5.47
CA GLN A 65 22.57 45.83 5.71
C GLN A 65 22.01 44.56 6.39
N ALA A 66 22.71 43.43 6.25
CA ALA A 66 22.38 42.21 6.97
C ALA A 66 22.60 42.38 8.49
N LEU A 67 21.79 41.70 9.29
CA LEU A 67 21.96 41.67 10.74
C LEU A 67 23.26 40.93 11.08
N ASP A 68 24.06 41.50 11.99
CA ASP A 68 25.26 40.82 12.49
C ASP A 68 24.87 39.54 13.29
N PRO A 69 25.28 38.34 12.87
CA PRO A 69 24.91 37.08 13.52
C PRO A 69 25.43 36.95 14.95
N LEU A 70 26.43 37.74 15.34
CA LEU A 70 26.97 37.77 16.70
C LEU A 70 26.25 38.77 17.61
N SER A 71 25.35 39.59 17.07
CA SER A 71 24.59 40.57 17.85
C SER A 71 23.68 39.89 18.89
N VAL A 72 23.38 40.60 19.99
CA VAL A 72 22.47 40.09 21.03
C VAL A 72 21.08 39.80 20.45
N LEU A 73 20.63 40.61 19.50
CA LEU A 73 19.36 40.43 18.80
C LEU A 73 19.36 39.14 17.96
N ALA A 74 20.39 38.91 17.15
CA ALA A 74 20.56 37.68 16.37
C ALA A 74 20.58 36.43 17.26
N ARG A 75 21.37 36.46 18.35
CA ARG A 75 21.43 35.35 19.32
C ARG A 75 20.10 35.08 20.03
N PHE A 76 19.34 36.13 20.34
CA PHE A 76 17.99 36.00 20.90
C PHE A 76 17.04 35.30 19.92
N TRP A 77 17.03 35.74 18.65
CA TRP A 77 16.20 35.13 17.62
C TRP A 77 16.66 33.72 17.24
N ARG A 78 17.95 33.42 17.31
CA ARG A 78 18.47 32.05 17.14
C ARG A 78 17.93 31.10 18.22
N ALA A 79 17.90 31.52 19.48
CA ALA A 79 17.34 30.71 20.57
C ALA A 79 15.82 30.49 20.43
N ILE A 80 15.09 31.46 19.87
CA ILE A 80 13.67 31.28 19.52
C ILE A 80 13.53 30.35 18.31
N GLY A 81 14.39 30.54 17.30
CA GLY A 81 14.44 29.77 16.06
C GLY A 81 14.71 28.29 16.32
N SER A 82 15.65 27.95 17.20
CA SER A 82 15.95 26.55 17.54
C SER A 82 14.72 25.83 18.11
N GLY A 83 13.97 26.48 19.01
CA GLY A 83 12.73 25.91 19.54
C GLY A 83 11.64 25.74 18.47
N LEU A 84 11.55 26.66 17.51
CA LEU A 84 10.64 26.52 16.37
C LEU A 84 11.10 25.42 15.39
N ALA A 85 12.41 25.24 15.20
CA ALA A 85 12.96 24.17 14.39
C ALA A 85 12.61 22.80 15.00
N ASP A 86 12.75 22.63 16.32
CA ASP A 86 12.34 21.40 17.02
C ASP A 86 10.85 21.09 16.81
N VAL A 87 10.00 22.11 16.93
CA VAL A 87 8.55 21.98 16.69
C VAL A 87 8.27 21.65 15.22
N TYR A 88 8.98 22.25 14.28
CA TYR A 88 8.81 21.99 12.85
C TYR A 88 9.18 20.55 12.48
N ARG A 89 10.32 20.05 12.99
CA ARG A 89 10.72 18.63 12.83
C ARG A 89 9.67 17.69 13.38
N ALA A 90 9.11 17.99 14.56
CA ALA A 90 8.04 17.19 15.15
C ALA A 90 6.78 17.19 14.26
N PHE A 91 6.38 18.34 13.72
CA PHE A 91 5.25 18.41 12.79
C PHE A 91 5.51 17.63 11.50
N PHE A 92 6.71 17.74 10.93
CA PHE A 92 7.08 16.96 9.76
C PHE A 92 7.05 15.46 10.05
N GLY A 93 7.57 15.03 11.20
CA GLY A 93 7.48 13.64 11.65
C GLY A 93 6.03 13.12 11.71
N VAL A 94 5.11 13.90 12.28
CA VAL A 94 3.67 13.57 12.29
C VAL A 94 3.07 13.55 10.88
N ALA A 95 3.50 14.45 10.00
CA ALA A 95 3.04 14.46 8.61
C ALA A 95 3.48 13.20 7.86
N LEU A 96 4.70 12.71 8.09
CA LEU A 96 5.16 11.42 7.55
C LEU A 96 4.30 10.26 8.07
N GLU A 97 3.76 10.34 9.28
CA GLU A 97 2.90 9.28 9.81
C GLU A 97 1.48 9.25 9.22
N SER A 98 1.14 10.19 8.34
CA SER A 98 -0.16 10.19 7.65
C SER A 98 -0.31 9.07 6.62
N THR A 99 0.79 8.44 6.20
CA THR A 99 0.75 7.30 5.27
C THR A 99 1.43 6.07 5.89
N ALA A 100 0.85 4.89 5.64
CA ALA A 100 1.35 3.64 6.19
C ALA A 100 2.79 3.28 5.74
N ILE A 101 3.28 3.89 4.67
CA ILE A 101 4.59 3.58 4.08
C ILE A 101 5.73 4.30 4.81
N THR A 102 5.44 5.42 5.46
CA THR A 102 6.43 6.33 6.08
C THR A 102 6.34 6.35 7.61
N LEU A 103 5.71 5.34 8.21
CA LEU A 103 5.51 5.23 9.66
C LEU A 103 6.84 5.04 10.41
N ILE A 104 6.99 5.76 11.53
CA ILE A 104 8.15 5.66 12.41
C ILE A 104 7.73 5.29 13.83
N THR A 105 6.77 6.03 14.42
CA THR A 105 6.41 5.86 15.84
C THR A 105 4.99 5.35 16.06
N SER A 106 4.04 5.62 15.15
CA SER A 106 2.62 5.24 15.30
C SER A 106 2.22 3.86 14.76
N LEU A 107 3.16 2.94 14.55
CA LEU A 107 2.86 1.60 14.00
C LEU A 107 1.79 0.85 14.80
N GLU A 108 1.83 0.92 16.13
CA GLU A 108 0.88 0.23 17.00
C GLU A 108 -0.56 0.75 16.85
N ASP A 109 -0.73 2.06 16.67
CA ASP A 109 -2.04 2.68 16.49
C ASP A 109 -2.69 2.23 15.17
N TRP A 110 -1.89 2.19 14.10
CA TRP A 110 -2.32 1.69 12.80
C TRP A 110 -2.70 0.21 12.83
N GLU A 111 -1.94 -0.62 13.53
CA GLU A 111 -2.27 -2.03 13.66
C GLU A 111 -3.61 -2.26 14.36
N ILE A 112 -3.91 -1.48 15.40
CA ILE A 112 -5.20 -1.54 16.10
C ILE A 112 -6.34 -1.14 15.15
N GLU A 113 -6.17 -0.07 14.39
CA GLU A 113 -7.20 0.42 13.44
C GLU A 113 -7.49 -0.60 12.33
N TYR A 114 -6.45 -1.26 11.80
CA TYR A 114 -6.57 -2.26 10.73
C TYR A 114 -6.84 -3.68 11.24
N GLY A 115 -6.97 -3.87 12.56
CA GLY A 115 -7.31 -5.15 13.19
C GLY A 115 -6.19 -6.18 13.08
N LEU A 116 -4.93 -5.75 13.13
CA LEU A 116 -3.75 -6.60 13.17
C LEU A 116 -3.41 -7.02 14.61
N PRO A 117 -2.83 -8.22 14.83
CA PRO A 117 -2.41 -9.21 13.83
C PRO A 117 -3.58 -9.91 13.12
N ASP A 118 -3.43 -10.12 11.80
CA ASP A 118 -4.47 -10.73 10.98
C ASP A 118 -4.64 -12.21 11.37
N PRO A 119 -5.87 -12.70 11.60
CA PRO A 119 -6.11 -14.12 11.88
C PRO A 119 -5.62 -15.06 10.75
N CYS A 120 -5.54 -14.58 9.51
CA CYS A 120 -5.07 -15.36 8.37
C CYS A 120 -3.54 -15.45 8.27
N LEU A 121 -2.81 -14.40 8.65
CA LEU A 121 -1.34 -14.31 8.51
C LEU A 121 -0.61 -14.68 9.82
N GLY A 122 -1.32 -14.67 10.95
CA GLY A 122 -0.74 -14.96 12.26
C GLY A 122 0.07 -13.81 12.86
N PRO A 123 0.64 -14.00 14.06
CA PRO A 123 1.42 -12.97 14.74
C PRO A 123 2.84 -12.84 14.17
N GLU A 124 3.20 -11.63 13.73
CA GLU A 124 4.53 -11.31 13.21
C GLU A 124 5.51 -10.88 14.32
N ALA A 125 6.76 -11.36 14.24
CA ALA A 125 7.75 -11.15 15.31
C ALA A 125 8.66 -9.92 15.12
N THR A 126 8.78 -9.39 13.90
CA THR A 126 9.71 -8.29 13.58
C THR A 126 8.96 -7.04 13.11
N ILE A 127 9.53 -5.86 13.35
CA ILE A 127 8.94 -4.58 12.92
C ILE A 127 8.76 -4.54 11.39
N ASP A 128 9.74 -5.03 10.64
CA ASP A 128 9.65 -5.05 9.17
C ASP A 128 8.51 -5.98 8.69
N ALA A 129 8.31 -7.12 9.34
CA ALA A 129 7.23 -8.03 8.97
C ALA A 129 5.85 -7.48 9.34
N ARG A 130 5.74 -6.81 10.50
CA ARG A 130 4.57 -6.04 10.92
C ARG A 130 4.24 -4.92 9.93
N MET A 131 5.24 -4.18 9.47
CA MET A 131 5.05 -3.14 8.45
C MET A 131 4.55 -3.73 7.13
N ARG A 132 5.10 -4.87 6.69
CA ARG A 132 4.63 -5.56 5.48
C ARG A 132 3.18 -6.02 5.62
N SER A 133 2.79 -6.59 6.76
CA SER A 133 1.40 -7.02 6.97
C SER A 133 0.43 -5.84 7.03
N LEU A 134 0.83 -4.72 7.64
CA LEU A 134 0.07 -3.46 7.59
C LEU A 134 -0.10 -2.94 6.18
N LEU A 135 0.99 -2.84 5.41
CA LEU A 135 0.95 -2.38 4.02
C LEU A 135 0.07 -3.29 3.14
N MET A 136 0.14 -4.60 3.35
CA MET A 136 -0.78 -5.53 2.67
C MET A 136 -2.22 -5.24 3.04
N LYS A 137 -2.54 -5.08 4.34
CA LYS A 137 -3.91 -4.82 4.80
C LYS A 137 -4.47 -3.50 4.27
N VAL A 138 -3.64 -2.46 4.20
CA VAL A 138 -4.00 -1.16 3.60
C VAL A 138 -4.30 -1.32 2.11
N ARG A 139 -3.46 -2.04 1.37
CA ARG A 139 -3.68 -2.33 -0.07
C ARG A 139 -4.92 -3.18 -0.30
N SER A 140 -5.17 -4.12 0.60
CA SER A 140 -6.27 -5.08 0.51
C SER A 140 -7.64 -4.41 0.55
N ALA A 141 -7.76 -3.22 1.12
CA ALA A 141 -8.98 -2.42 1.11
C ALA A 141 -9.36 -1.89 -0.29
N GLY A 142 -8.39 -1.83 -1.22
CA GLY A 142 -8.58 -1.34 -2.59
C GLY A 142 -8.66 -2.43 -3.66
N THR A 143 -8.59 -3.72 -3.28
CA THR A 143 -8.57 -4.84 -4.21
C THR A 143 -9.97 -5.09 -4.80
N ILE A 144 -10.13 -4.86 -6.11
CA ILE A 144 -11.41 -5.06 -6.80
C ILE A 144 -11.25 -5.94 -8.04
N THR A 145 -10.09 -5.86 -8.71
CA THR A 145 -9.84 -6.52 -9.99
C THR A 145 -8.98 -7.78 -9.85
N PRO A 146 -9.01 -8.71 -10.82
CA PRO A 146 -8.12 -9.87 -10.82
C PRO A 146 -6.63 -9.50 -10.72
N ALA A 147 -6.21 -8.41 -11.37
CA ALA A 147 -4.84 -7.91 -11.30
C ALA A 147 -4.46 -7.53 -9.85
N ASP A 148 -5.35 -6.85 -9.13
CA ASP A 148 -5.12 -6.48 -7.73
C ASP A 148 -4.94 -7.73 -6.83
N PHE A 149 -5.71 -8.79 -7.08
CA PHE A 149 -5.58 -10.05 -6.34
C PHE A 149 -4.25 -10.77 -6.66
N ILE A 150 -3.80 -10.72 -7.91
CA ILE A 150 -2.48 -11.26 -8.32
C ILE A 150 -1.35 -10.51 -7.63
N GLU A 151 -1.39 -9.18 -7.61
CA GLU A 151 -0.38 -8.36 -6.91
C GLU A 151 -0.38 -8.58 -5.41
N LEU A 152 -1.57 -8.69 -4.82
CA LEU A 152 -1.71 -8.98 -3.40
C LEU A 152 -1.07 -10.33 -3.06
N ALA A 153 -1.36 -11.38 -3.84
CA ALA A 153 -0.72 -12.68 -3.67
C ALA A 153 0.80 -12.59 -3.84
N ALA A 154 1.28 -11.82 -4.83
CA ALA A 154 2.71 -11.60 -5.04
C ALA A 154 3.37 -10.90 -3.84
N SER A 155 2.67 -9.94 -3.21
CA SER A 155 3.16 -9.29 -1.99
C SER A 155 3.30 -10.28 -0.83
N ALA A 156 2.37 -11.24 -0.72
CA ALA A 156 2.42 -12.36 0.23
C ALA A 156 3.46 -13.44 -0.14
N GLY A 157 4.13 -13.32 -1.29
CA GLY A 157 5.15 -14.26 -1.75
C GLY A 157 4.65 -15.39 -2.64
N TYR A 158 3.39 -15.33 -3.08
CA TYR A 158 2.77 -16.33 -3.95
C TYR A 158 2.67 -15.82 -5.39
N THR A 159 3.00 -16.68 -6.35
CA THR A 159 2.68 -16.42 -7.76
C THR A 159 1.38 -17.14 -8.08
N ILE A 160 0.38 -16.46 -8.63
CA ILE A 160 -0.92 -17.05 -8.97
C ILE A 160 -1.38 -16.58 -10.36
N SER A 161 -2.29 -17.32 -10.98
CA SER A 161 -3.11 -16.85 -12.10
C SER A 161 -4.59 -16.91 -11.73
N ILE A 162 -5.38 -16.01 -12.31
CA ILE A 162 -6.83 -15.94 -12.08
C ILE A 162 -7.54 -16.06 -13.41
N GLU A 163 -8.54 -16.93 -13.46
CA GLU A 163 -9.42 -17.14 -14.61
C GLU A 163 -10.86 -16.88 -14.19
N GLU A 164 -11.58 -16.05 -14.98
CA GLU A 164 -12.99 -15.73 -14.80
C GLU A 164 -13.78 -16.35 -15.96
N PRO A 165 -14.28 -17.60 -15.82
CA PRO A 165 -14.96 -18.29 -16.90
C PRO A 165 -16.28 -17.59 -17.28
N GLU A 166 -16.53 -17.50 -18.59
CA GLU A 166 -17.78 -16.92 -19.12
C GLU A 166 -18.82 -18.03 -19.40
N PRO A 167 -20.11 -17.78 -19.11
CA PRO A 167 -21.16 -18.75 -19.38
C PRO A 167 -21.49 -18.81 -20.88
N PHE A 168 -21.63 -20.04 -21.40
CA PHE A 168 -22.07 -20.25 -22.78
C PHE A 168 -23.48 -19.69 -23.01
N CYS A 169 -23.58 -18.76 -23.96
CA CYS A 169 -24.82 -18.09 -24.34
C CYS A 169 -25.21 -18.44 -25.79
N MET A 170 -26.37 -19.10 -25.99
CA MET A 170 -26.85 -19.40 -27.34
C MET A 170 -27.04 -18.12 -28.16
N GLY A 171 -26.28 -18.00 -29.26
CA GLY A 171 -26.30 -16.84 -30.15
C GLY A 171 -25.29 -15.74 -29.80
N GLY A 172 -24.55 -15.87 -28.69
CA GLY A 172 -23.39 -15.05 -28.36
C GLY A 172 -22.07 -15.84 -28.42
N SER A 173 -22.11 -17.09 -27.97
CA SER A 173 -20.97 -18.00 -27.90
C SER A 173 -20.73 -18.78 -29.19
N GLU A 174 -19.47 -19.10 -29.46
CA GLU A 174 -19.07 -19.95 -30.60
C GLU A 174 -19.10 -21.44 -30.25
N MET A 175 -19.45 -22.28 -31.23
CA MET A 175 -19.46 -23.73 -31.04
C MET A 175 -18.04 -24.26 -30.95
N GLY A 176 -17.64 -24.74 -29.76
CA GLY A 176 -16.29 -25.24 -29.49
C GLY A 176 -15.29 -24.17 -29.07
N GLY A 177 -15.76 -22.98 -28.66
CA GLY A 177 -14.96 -22.00 -27.95
C GLY A 177 -14.73 -22.36 -26.49
N ASP A 178 -14.14 -21.42 -25.74
CA ASP A 178 -13.73 -21.61 -24.35
C ASP A 178 -14.85 -21.29 -23.33
N ASP A 179 -16.05 -20.92 -23.81
CA ASP A 179 -17.20 -20.61 -22.96
C ASP A 179 -17.73 -21.86 -22.25
N GLU A 180 -17.95 -21.75 -20.95
CA GLU A 180 -18.33 -22.89 -20.11
C GLU A 180 -19.81 -23.23 -20.28
N LEU A 181 -20.10 -24.52 -20.46
CA LEU A 181 -21.46 -25.03 -20.43
C LEU A 181 -21.95 -25.04 -18.97
N SER A 182 -22.41 -23.88 -18.51
CA SER A 182 -23.06 -23.69 -17.22
C SER A 182 -24.28 -24.61 -17.13
N GLY A 183 -24.13 -25.74 -16.44
CA GLY A 183 -25.19 -26.72 -16.18
C GLY A 183 -26.26 -26.25 -15.19
N GLY A 184 -26.52 -24.94 -15.10
CA GLY A 184 -27.41 -24.30 -14.13
C GLY A 184 -26.70 -23.59 -12.97
N ASP A 185 -25.39 -23.75 -12.83
CA ASP A 185 -24.58 -23.02 -11.85
C ASP A 185 -24.15 -21.65 -12.40
N PRO A 186 -24.18 -20.57 -11.61
CA PRO A 186 -23.89 -19.23 -12.11
C PRO A 186 -22.37 -19.02 -12.19
N VAL A 187 -21.78 -19.57 -13.26
CA VAL A 187 -20.34 -19.51 -13.58
C VAL A 187 -19.83 -18.06 -13.63
N GLU A 188 -20.69 -17.11 -14.00
CA GLU A 188 -20.43 -15.67 -14.02
C GLU A 188 -20.00 -15.05 -12.67
N TYR A 189 -20.21 -15.72 -11.55
CA TYR A 189 -19.75 -15.26 -10.23
C TYR A 189 -18.60 -16.09 -9.67
N ILE A 190 -18.05 -17.01 -10.46
CA ILE A 190 -16.97 -17.91 -10.07
C ILE A 190 -15.68 -17.42 -10.69
N TRP A 191 -14.61 -17.46 -9.91
CA TRP A 191 -13.26 -17.20 -10.40
C TRP A 191 -12.30 -18.24 -9.83
N ILE A 192 -11.42 -18.72 -10.70
CA ILE A 192 -10.51 -19.82 -10.44
C ILE A 192 -9.12 -19.24 -10.21
N VAL A 193 -8.56 -19.52 -9.04
CA VAL A 193 -7.21 -19.12 -8.65
C VAL A 193 -6.31 -20.33 -8.79
N SER A 194 -5.38 -20.30 -9.73
CA SER A 194 -4.41 -21.36 -9.96
C SER A 194 -3.08 -21.01 -9.31
N VAL A 195 -2.59 -21.89 -8.44
CA VAL A 195 -1.31 -21.73 -7.73
C VAL A 195 -0.32 -22.76 -8.30
N PRO A 196 0.77 -22.36 -8.95
CA PRO A 196 1.73 -23.28 -9.54
C PRO A 196 2.56 -24.00 -8.46
N ASN A 197 2.97 -25.23 -8.76
CA ASN A 197 3.91 -26.04 -7.95
C ASN A 197 3.42 -26.39 -6.53
N VAL A 198 2.12 -26.56 -6.34
CA VAL A 198 1.58 -27.01 -5.05
C VAL A 198 1.87 -28.51 -4.86
N PRO A 199 2.43 -28.94 -3.71
CA PRO A 199 2.63 -30.36 -3.45
C PRO A 199 1.28 -31.06 -3.27
N LEU A 200 1.10 -32.18 -3.96
CA LEU A 200 -0.01 -33.10 -3.74
C LEU A 200 0.40 -34.10 -2.65
N TYR A 201 -0.29 -34.07 -1.51
CA TYR A 201 -0.14 -35.08 -0.47
C TYR A 201 -1.17 -36.19 -0.71
N GLU A 202 -0.68 -37.34 -1.15
CA GLU A 202 -1.52 -38.52 -1.36
C GLU A 202 -1.68 -39.32 -0.06
N PHE A 203 -2.84 -39.94 0.09
CA PHE A 203 -3.08 -40.86 1.20
C PHE A 203 -2.32 -42.17 0.98
N HIS A 204 -1.35 -42.46 1.84
CA HIS A 204 -0.64 -43.73 1.87
C HIS A 204 -1.19 -44.65 2.97
N MET A 205 -1.69 -45.82 2.58
CA MET A 205 -2.12 -46.85 3.54
C MET A 205 -0.95 -47.30 4.42
N GLY A 206 -1.09 -47.15 5.74
CA GLY A 206 -0.08 -47.53 6.73
C GLY A 206 0.50 -46.34 7.50
N ASP A 207 0.58 -45.17 6.84
CA ASP A 207 1.05 -43.91 7.45
C ASP A 207 -0.11 -42.94 7.73
N ALA A 208 -1.20 -43.02 6.97
CA ALA A 208 -2.36 -42.14 7.07
C ALA A 208 -3.55 -42.77 7.82
N GLU A 209 -4.34 -41.93 8.51
CA GLU A 209 -5.47 -42.36 9.35
C GLU A 209 -6.82 -42.08 8.67
N MET A 210 -7.63 -43.13 8.50
CA MET A 210 -8.94 -43.03 7.86
C MET A 210 -9.90 -42.17 8.68
N GLY A 211 -10.46 -41.13 8.05
CA GLY A 211 -11.38 -40.18 8.70
C GLY A 211 -10.71 -38.95 9.31
N ILE A 212 -9.37 -38.90 9.31
CA ILE A 212 -8.59 -37.72 9.72
C ILE A 212 -7.78 -37.18 8.54
N THR A 213 -7.00 -38.04 7.88
CA THR A 213 -6.18 -37.66 6.74
C THR A 213 -7.02 -37.65 5.46
N PRO A 214 -7.04 -36.54 4.69
CA PRO A 214 -7.71 -36.50 3.39
C PRO A 214 -7.11 -37.52 2.42
N PHE A 215 -7.92 -38.00 1.47
CA PHE A 215 -7.45 -38.91 0.41
C PHE A 215 -6.45 -38.25 -0.56
N GLY A 216 -6.60 -36.95 -0.75
CA GLY A 216 -5.66 -36.09 -1.43
C GLY A 216 -5.79 -34.70 -0.82
N ASP A 217 -4.68 -34.16 -0.34
CA ASP A 217 -4.61 -32.79 0.15
C ASP A 217 -3.70 -32.00 -0.79
N LEU A 218 -4.25 -30.95 -1.37
CA LEU A 218 -3.46 -29.98 -2.10
C LEU A 218 -2.79 -29.13 -1.02
N GLY A 219 -1.45 -29.11 -0.97
CA GLY A 219 -0.68 -28.30 -0.03
C GLY A 219 -0.79 -26.79 -0.28
N LEU A 220 -2.00 -26.32 -0.57
CA LEU A 220 -2.31 -24.92 -0.81
C LEU A 220 -2.04 -24.12 0.47
N PRO A 221 -1.53 -22.90 0.33
CA PRO A 221 -1.26 -22.06 1.48
C PRO A 221 -2.56 -21.67 2.20
N ALA A 222 -2.71 -22.07 3.46
CA ALA A 222 -3.92 -21.84 4.25
C ALA A 222 -4.17 -20.33 4.53
N ASP A 223 -3.10 -19.57 4.65
CA ASP A 223 -3.06 -18.11 4.73
C ASP A 223 -3.65 -17.46 3.47
N LEU A 224 -3.23 -17.90 2.27
CA LEU A 224 -3.75 -17.40 0.99
C LEU A 224 -5.25 -17.69 0.84
N ILE A 225 -5.67 -18.91 1.18
CA ILE A 225 -7.10 -19.30 1.13
C ILE A 225 -7.91 -18.43 2.08
N CYS A 226 -7.42 -18.21 3.30
CA CYS A 226 -8.09 -17.39 4.31
C CYS A 226 -8.23 -15.94 3.83
N LEU A 227 -7.14 -15.37 3.31
CA LEU A 227 -7.08 -13.99 2.79
C LEU A 227 -8.08 -13.77 1.66
N PHE A 228 -8.09 -14.65 0.66
CA PHE A 228 -8.95 -14.52 -0.52
C PHE A 228 -10.43 -14.74 -0.14
N LYS A 229 -10.73 -15.69 0.76
CA LYS A 229 -12.10 -15.89 1.24
C LYS A 229 -12.61 -14.71 2.07
N ALA A 230 -11.74 -14.04 2.80
CA ALA A 230 -12.11 -12.86 3.58
C ALA A 230 -12.41 -11.64 2.69
N MET A 231 -11.74 -11.53 1.54
CA MET A 231 -11.80 -10.32 0.70
C MET A 231 -12.58 -10.47 -0.59
N LYS A 232 -12.89 -11.69 -1.02
CA LYS A 232 -13.73 -11.90 -2.19
C LYS A 232 -15.01 -11.06 -2.07
N PRO A 233 -15.50 -10.47 -3.17
CA PRO A 233 -16.81 -9.84 -3.17
C PRO A 233 -17.88 -10.83 -2.68
N ALA A 234 -18.84 -10.34 -1.90
CA ALA A 234 -19.80 -11.20 -1.20
C ALA A 234 -20.60 -12.13 -2.14
N TRP A 235 -20.88 -11.66 -3.36
CA TRP A 235 -21.63 -12.39 -4.39
C TRP A 235 -20.78 -13.36 -5.22
N THR A 236 -19.45 -13.37 -5.07
CA THR A 236 -18.55 -14.24 -5.85
C THR A 236 -18.13 -15.48 -5.08
N THR A 237 -17.69 -16.52 -5.78
CA THR A 237 -17.10 -17.73 -5.20
C THR A 237 -15.72 -17.97 -5.78
N VAL A 238 -14.72 -18.12 -4.90
CA VAL A 238 -13.34 -18.45 -5.30
C VAL A 238 -13.17 -19.95 -5.28
N ILE A 239 -12.63 -20.50 -6.36
CA ILE A 239 -12.19 -21.90 -6.44
C ILE A 239 -10.68 -21.90 -6.59
N PHE A 240 -9.99 -22.73 -5.81
CA PHE A 240 -8.54 -22.87 -5.92
C PHE A 240 -8.22 -24.11 -6.76
N SER A 241 -7.31 -23.96 -7.71
CA SER A 241 -6.82 -25.00 -8.60
C SER A 241 -5.28 -25.04 -8.59
N VAL A 242 -4.72 -26.09 -9.18
CA VAL A 242 -3.26 -26.38 -9.20
C VAL A 242 -2.79 -26.58 -10.61
#